data_AF-A0A934XC86-F1
#
_entry.id   AF-A0A934XC86-F1
#
_cell.length_a   1.000
_cell.length_b   1.000
_cell.length_c   1.000
_cell.angle_alpha   90.00
_cell.angle_beta   90.00
_cell.angle_gamma   90.00
#
_symmetry.space_group_name_H-M   'P 1'
#
loop_
_entity.id
_entity.type
_entity.pdbx_description
1 polymer ?
#
loop_
_entity_poly.entity_id
_entity_poly.type
_entity_poly.pdbx_seq_one_letter_code
_entity_poly.pdbx_strand_id
1 'polypeptide(L)' 'MFAIIFLAFGVWFSWLVYQAISTREIVARGWGFNTRIYSRDNEPVWYWVTFTSYSICAVWATTFAILLVQKSLF' A
#
# COMPACT_ATOMS: atom_id res chain seq x y z
N MET A 1 15.66 9.48 -10.76
CA MET A 1 15.79 9.22 -9.31
C MET A 1 14.43 9.10 -8.62
N PHE A 2 13.53 10.08 -8.73
CA PHE A 2 12.19 10.03 -8.08
C PHE A 2 11.32 8.85 -8.53
N ALA A 3 11.36 8.45 -9.79
CA ALA A 3 10.59 7.30 -10.29
C ALA A 3 10.87 6.00 -9.53
N ILE A 4 12.13 5.76 -9.16
CA ILE A 4 12.55 4.56 -8.41
C ILE A 4 11.93 4.55 -7.01
N ILE A 5 11.85 5.73 -6.37
CA ILE A 5 11.26 5.88 -5.03
C ILE A 5 9.75 5.58 -5.10
N PHE A 6 9.04 6.14 -6.07
CA PHE A 6 7.62 5.86 -6.25
C PHE A 6 7.35 4.40 -6.61
N LEU A 7 8.21 3.78 -7.42
CA LEU A 7 8.11 2.36 -7.74
C LEU A 7 8.33 1.50 -6.49
N ALA A 8 9.33 1.83 -5.66
CA ALA A 8 9.58 1.13 -4.41
C ALA A 8 8.38 1.23 -3.44
N PHE A 9 7.75 2.40 -3.31
CA PHE A 9 6.52 2.56 -2.54
C PHE A 9 5.37 1.75 -3.13
N GLY A 10 5.19 1.78 -4.46
CA GLY A 10 4.16 0.99 -5.14
C GLY A 10 4.29 -0.51 -4.87
N VAL A 11 5.52 -1.05 -4.97
CA VAL A 11 5.83 -2.45 -4.64
C VAL A 11 5.56 -2.74 -3.17
N TRP A 12 6.00 -1.87 -2.27
CA TRP A 12 5.80 -2.04 -0.83
C TRP A 12 4.31 -2.08 -0.44
N PHE A 13 3.51 -1.14 -0.92
CA PHE A 13 2.07 -1.13 -0.66
C PHE A 13 1.37 -2.34 -1.31
N SER A 14 1.78 -2.73 -2.52
CA SER A 14 1.25 -3.94 -3.18
C SER A 14 1.56 -5.20 -2.36
N TRP A 15 2.74 -5.28 -1.76
CA TRP A 15 3.12 -6.39 -0.89
C TRP A 15 2.25 -6.45 0.38
N LEU A 16 1.98 -5.30 1.01
CA LEU A 16 1.08 -5.23 2.18
C LEU A 16 -0.35 -5.67 1.83
N VAL A 17 -0.85 -5.28 0.67
CA VAL A 17 -2.17 -5.71 0.16
C VAL A 17 -2.18 -7.21 -0.09
N TYR A 18 -1.14 -7.76 -0.73
CA TYR A 18 -1.02 -9.20 -0.98
C TYR A 18 -0.98 -10.00 0.32
N GLN A 19 -0.18 -9.56 1.30
CA GLN A 19 -0.10 -10.19 2.61
C GLN A 19 -1.48 -10.17 3.28
N ALA A 20 -2.18 -9.03 3.25
CA ALA A 20 -3.50 -8.90 3.84
C ALA A 20 -4.54 -9.85 3.23
N ILE A 21 -4.46 -10.15 1.93
CA ILE A 21 -5.32 -11.16 1.27
C ILE A 21 -4.97 -12.57 1.77
N SER A 22 -3.68 -12.89 1.88
CA SER A 22 -3.21 -14.22 2.26
C SER A 22 -3.47 -14.55 3.73
N THR A 23 -3.25 -13.61 4.64
CA THR A 23 -3.35 -13.83 6.08
C THR A 23 -4.71 -13.43 6.65
N ARG A 24 -5.52 -12.68 5.89
CA ARG A 24 -6.73 -11.98 6.37
C ARG A 24 -6.45 -11.00 7.51
N GLU A 25 -5.20 -10.56 7.64
CA GLU A 25 -4.74 -9.62 8.65
C GLU A 25 -3.97 -8.49 7.97
N ILE A 26 -4.26 -7.25 8.34
CA ILE A 26 -3.58 -6.09 7.78
C ILE A 26 -2.86 -5.31 8.87
N VAL A 27 -1.59 -5.02 8.61
CA VAL A 27 -0.77 -4.20 9.49
C VAL A 27 -1.05 -2.73 9.19
N ALA A 28 -1.78 -2.09 10.09
CA ALA A 28 -1.98 -0.65 10.09
C ALA A 28 -0.94 0.03 10.97
N ARG A 29 -0.46 1.19 10.51
CA ARG A 29 0.31 2.06 11.38
C ARG A 29 -0.66 2.92 12.19
N GLY A 30 -0.64 2.78 13.51
CA GLY A 30 -1.38 3.66 14.41
C GLY A 30 -0.72 5.03 14.51
N TRP A 31 -1.29 5.91 15.34
CA TRP A 31 -0.65 7.19 15.66
C TRP A 31 0.72 6.95 16.32
N GLY A 32 1.78 7.54 15.75
CA GLY A 32 3.17 7.40 16.21
C GLY A 32 3.88 6.15 15.64
N PHE A 33 4.64 5.45 16.51
CA PHE A 33 5.39 4.24 16.14
C PHE A 33 4.64 2.93 16.42
N ASN A 34 3.40 3.01 16.91
CA ASN A 34 2.64 1.82 17.26
C ASN A 34 2.08 1.16 16.00
N THR A 35 2.35 -0.13 15.82
CA THR A 35 1.76 -0.93 14.74
C THR A 35 0.59 -1.71 15.32
N ARG A 36 -0.55 -1.66 14.62
CA ARG A 36 -1.76 -2.39 14.98
C ARG A 36 -2.09 -3.36 13.86
N ILE A 37 -2.54 -4.55 14.21
CA ILE A 37 -2.95 -5.57 13.25
C ILE A 37 -4.46 -5.64 13.31
N TYR A 38 -5.12 -5.37 12.20
CA TYR A 38 -6.57 -5.55 12.07
C TYR A 38 -6.84 -6.88 11.40
N SER A 39 -7.63 -7.73 12.03
CA SER A 39 -8.13 -8.96 11.42
C SER A 39 -9.43 -8.67 10.68
N ARG A 40 -9.60 -9.27 9.49
CA ARG A 40 -10.83 -9.17 8.71
C ARG A 40 -12.05 -9.71 9.46
N ASP A 41 -11.85 -10.72 10.31
CA ASP A 41 -12.95 -11.42 10.98
C ASP A 41 -13.37 -10.72 12.29
N ASN A 42 -12.41 -10.12 13.01
CA ASN A 42 -12.69 -9.39 14.26
C ASN A 42 -12.97 -7.90 14.06
N GLU A 43 -12.26 -7.26 13.14
CA GLU A 43 -12.31 -5.80 12.89
C GLU A 43 -12.49 -5.49 11.39
N PRO A 44 -13.57 -5.97 10.75
CA PRO A 44 -13.75 -5.93 9.30
C PRO A 44 -13.70 -4.50 8.75
N VAL A 45 -14.30 -3.53 9.44
CA VAL A 45 -14.34 -2.14 8.99
C VAL A 45 -12.94 -1.55 8.89
N TRP A 46 -12.14 -1.66 9.96
CA TRP A 46 -10.77 -1.14 9.98
C TRP A 46 -9.85 -1.88 9.01
N TYR A 47 -10.05 -3.20 8.88
CA TYR A 47 -9.38 -4.00 7.87
C TYR A 47 -9.63 -3.45 6.47
N TRP A 48 -10.89 -3.31 6.05
CA TRP A 48 -11.25 -2.85 4.70
C TRP A 48 -10.85 -1.40 4.43
N VAL A 49 -10.96 -0.51 5.43
CA VAL A 49 -10.50 0.88 5.31
C VAL A 49 -9.00 0.93 5.08
N THR A 50 -8.21 0.21 5.88
CA THR A 50 -6.75 0.15 5.74
C THR A 50 -6.36 -0.49 4.40
N PHE A 51 -7.03 -1.59 4.04
CA PHE A 51 -6.80 -2.34 2.82
C PHE A 51 -7.04 -1.48 1.58
N THR A 52 -8.17 -0.77 1.54
CA THR A 52 -8.53 0.12 0.44
C THR A 52 -7.54 1.28 0.35
N SER A 53 -7.14 1.86 1.48
CA SER A 53 -6.17 2.96 1.52
C SER A 53 -4.81 2.53 0.95
N TYR A 54 -4.29 1.36 1.35
CA TYR A 54 -3.05 0.83 0.80
C TYR A 54 -3.17 0.45 -0.68
N SER A 55 -4.32 -0.06 -1.10
CA SER A 55 -4.58 -0.38 -2.51
C SER A 55 -4.57 0.88 -3.37
N ILE A 56 -5.22 1.96 -2.92
CA ILE A 56 -5.19 3.26 -3.61
C ILE A 56 -3.76 3.78 -3.69
N CYS A 57 -3.00 3.77 -2.59
CA CYS A 57 -1.60 4.19 -2.57
C CYS A 57 -0.74 3.37 -3.52
N ALA A 58 -0.91 2.05 -3.59
CA ALA A 58 -0.20 1.18 -4.52
C ALA A 58 -0.48 1.56 -5.97
N VAL A 59 -1.75 1.73 -6.35
CA VAL A 59 -2.16 2.10 -7.70
C VAL A 59 -1.62 3.49 -8.07
N TRP A 60 -1.78 4.47 -7.18
CA TRP A 60 -1.26 5.82 -7.40
C TRP A 60 0.25 5.83 -7.56
N ALA A 61 0.99 5.24 -6.62
CA ALA A 61 2.45 5.24 -6.66
C ALA A 61 2.99 4.55 -7.93
N THR A 62 2.40 3.42 -8.32
CA THR A 62 2.76 2.73 -9.56
C THR A 62 2.43 3.56 -10.80
N THR A 63 1.24 4.19 -10.85
CA THR A 63 0.83 5.04 -11.98
C THR A 63 1.76 6.25 -12.12
N PHE A 64 2.06 6.93 -11.02
CA PHE A 64 2.99 8.05 -11.01
C PHE A 64 4.40 7.63 -11.42
N ALA A 65 4.87 6.46 -10.97
CA ALA A 65 6.16 5.92 -11.39
C ALA A 65 6.20 5.69 -12.92
N ILE A 66 5.15 5.09 -13.50
CA ILE A 66 5.05 4.86 -14.94
C ILE A 66 5.06 6.18 -15.72
N LEU A 67 4.25 7.16 -15.30
CA LEU A 67 4.18 8.47 -15.95
C LEU A 67 5.52 9.22 -15.87
N LEU A 68 6.22 9.14 -14.72
CA LEU A 68 7.55 9.71 -14.56
C LEU A 68 8.59 9.05 -15.46
N VAL A 69 8.52 7.72 -15.61
CA VAL A 69 9.40 6.98 -16.52
C VAL A 69 9.14 7.39 -17.97
N GLN A 70 7.88 7.47 -18.38
CA GLN A 70 7.52 7.92 -19.73
C GLN A 70 8.04 9.33 -20.04
N LYS A 71 7.84 10.29 -19.12
CA LYS A 71 8.35 11.66 -19.25
C LYS A 71 9.87 11.79 -19.15
N SER A 72 10.55 10.79 -18.56
CA SER A 72 12.01 10.78 -18.49
C SER A 72 12.66 10.17 -19.74
N LEU A 73 11.89 9.39 -20.53
CA LEU A 73 12.36 8.69 -21.72
C LEU A 73 12.04 9.42 -23.03
N PHE A 74 11.00 10.27 -23.04
CA PHE A 74 10.58 11.13 -24.15
C PHE A 74 10.67 12.60 -23.77
#